data_AF-A0A9D3UKP3-F1
#
_entry.id   AF-A0A9D3UKP3-F1
#
_cell.length_a   1.000
_cell.length_b   1.000
_cell.length_c   1.000
_cell.angle_alpha   90.00
_cell.angle_beta   90.00
_cell.angle_gamma   90.00
#
_symmetry.space_group_name_H-M   'P 1'
#
loop_
_entity.id
_entity.type
_entity.pdbx_description
1 polymer ?
#
loop_
_entity_poly.entity_id
_entity_poly.type
_entity_poly.pdbx_seq_one_letter_code
_entity_poly.pdbx_strand_id
1 'polypeptide(L)'
;MLDSILIMDQVHELQVFVIKLRDLKVVIPELLQVRAIISKLPSSWNNYQKKLLHMAEDFTMEKIIRHLHIQEETQKHDVMYLP
;
A
#
# COMPACT_ATOMS: atom_id res chain seq x y z
N MET A 1 2.36 -8.72 -1.12
CA MET A 1 1.32 -8.63 -0.08
C MET A 1 0.36 -9.78 -0.28
N LEU A 2 -0.38 -10.14 0.76
CA LEU A 2 -1.30 -11.27 0.79
C LEU A 2 -2.73 -10.75 0.88
N ASP A 3 -3.63 -11.37 0.12
CA ASP A 3 -5.07 -11.06 0.12
C ASP A 3 -5.75 -11.44 1.44
N SER A 4 -5.16 -12.36 2.22
CA SER A 4 -5.69 -12.86 3.50
C SER A 4 -5.36 -11.98 4.71
N ILE A 5 -4.58 -10.91 4.52
CA ILE A 5 -4.13 -10.00 5.59
C ILE A 5 -4.52 -8.59 5.18
N LEU A 6 -4.90 -7.75 6.15
CA LEU A 6 -5.16 -6.34 5.89
C LEU A 6 -3.94 -5.68 5.24
N ILE A 7 -4.17 -4.92 4.17
CA ILE A 7 -3.18 -4.13 3.47
C ILE A 7 -2.53 -3.14 4.44
N MET A 8 -3.32 -2.53 5.31
CA MET A 8 -2.82 -1.56 6.28
C MET A 8 -1.84 -2.16 7.27
N ASP A 9 -2.09 -3.39 7.76
CA ASP A 9 -1.16 -4.10 8.65
C ASP A 9 0.15 -4.41 7.95
N GLN A 10 0.08 -4.87 6.70
CA GLN A 10 1.26 -5.17 5.88
C GLN A 10 2.08 -3.91 5.54
N VAL A 11 1.42 -2.77 5.27
CA VAL A 11 2.10 -1.48 5.07
C VAL A 11 2.78 -1.02 6.36
N HIS A 12 2.12 -1.16 7.51
CA HIS A 12 2.71 -0.82 8.80
C HIS A 12 3.96 -1.65 9.08
N GLU A 13 3.91 -2.97 8.86
CA GLU A 13 5.07 -3.84 9.03
C GLU A 13 6.25 -3.43 8.11
N LEU A 14 5.96 -3.07 6.86
CA LEU A 14 6.97 -2.58 5.92
C LEU A 14 7.59 -1.25 6.40
N GLN A 15 6.80 -0.33 6.94
CA GLN A 15 7.33 0.92 7.50
C GLN A 15 8.23 0.67 8.71
N VAL A 16 7.85 -0.24 9.60
CA VAL A 16 8.70 -0.67 10.73
C VAL A 16 10.03 -1.22 10.21
N PHE A 17 10.00 -2.02 9.14
CA PHE A 17 11.23 -2.52 8.52
C PHE A 17 12.11 -1.42 7.93
N VAL A 18 11.51 -0.45 7.23
CA VAL A 18 12.24 0.73 6.72
C VAL A 18 12.89 1.53 7.84
N ILE A 19 12.21 1.70 8.98
CA ILE A 19 12.77 2.39 10.16
C ILE A 19 13.99 1.62 10.69
N LYS A 20 13.90 0.29 10.84
CA LYS A 20 15.03 -0.54 11.27
C LYS A 20 16.23 -0.44 10.31
N LEU A 21 15.98 -0.39 9.00
CA LEU A 21 17.05 -0.18 8.02
C LEU A 21 17.71 1.20 8.14
N ARG A 22 16.91 2.25 8.41
CA ARG A 22 17.43 3.59 8.67
C ARG A 22 18.35 3.61 9.89
N ASP A 23 18.02 2.87 10.95
CA ASP A 23 18.88 2.75 12.14
C ASP A 23 20.24 2.13 11.81
N LEU A 24 20.26 1.21 10.84
CA LEU A 24 21.47 0.62 10.25
C LEU A 24 22.16 1.51 9.20
N LYS A 25 21.77 2.79 9.10
CA LYS A 25 22.26 3.77 8.10
C LYS A 25 21.93 3.41 6.64
N VAL A 26 20.98 2.52 6.41
CA VAL A 26 20.45 2.21 5.07
C VAL A 26 19.22 3.08 4.82
N VAL A 27 19.36 4.08 3.95
CA VAL A 27 18.25 4.99 3.60
C VAL A 27 17.57 4.50 2.34
N ILE A 28 16.29 4.15 2.45
CA ILE A 28 15.46 3.83 1.29
C ILE A 28 14.73 5.11 0.84
N PRO A 29 14.90 5.57 -0.41
CA PRO A 29 14.18 6.72 -0.93
C PRO A 29 12.66 6.53 -0.83
N GLU A 30 11.92 7.57 -0.44
CA GLU A 30 10.46 7.51 -0.29
C GLU A 30 9.77 7.03 -1.57
N LEU A 31 10.19 7.55 -2.73
CA LEU A 31 9.67 7.12 -4.03
C LEU A 31 9.81 5.62 -4.26
N LEU A 32 10.94 5.02 -3.85
CA LEU A 32 11.16 3.58 -3.97
C LEU A 32 10.22 2.81 -3.04
N GLN A 33 10.02 3.26 -1.82
CA GLN A 33 9.09 2.65 -0.87
C GLN A 33 7.65 2.68 -1.42
N VAL A 34 7.21 3.84 -1.91
CA VAL A 34 5.89 4.03 -2.52
C VAL A 34 5.68 3.09 -3.71
N ARG A 35 6.63 3.05 -4.66
CA ARG A 35 6.55 2.17 -5.83
C ARG A 35 6.59 0.69 -5.42
N ALA A 36 7.35 0.34 -4.40
CA ALA A 36 7.38 -1.02 -3.85
C ALA A 36 6.02 -1.41 -3.25
N ILE A 37 5.38 -0.55 -2.47
CA ILE A 37 4.04 -0.80 -1.91
C ILE A 37 3.04 -1.03 -3.06
N ILE A 38 2.95 -0.10 -4.01
CA ILE A 38 2.00 -0.20 -5.13
C ILE A 38 2.23 -1.49 -5.90
N SER A 39 3.48 -1.80 -6.29
CA SER A 39 3.81 -2.99 -7.08
C SER A 39 3.60 -4.31 -6.33
N LYS A 40 3.64 -4.30 -4.99
CA LYS A 40 3.46 -5.48 -4.14
C LYS A 40 2.04 -5.68 -3.64
N LEU A 41 1.10 -4.80 -3.98
CA LEU A 41 -0.32 -5.00 -3.72
C LEU A 41 -0.77 -6.38 -4.23
N PRO A 42 -1.69 -7.05 -3.50
CA PRO A 42 -2.05 -8.41 -3.83
C PRO A 42 -3.00 -8.46 -5.04
N SER A 43 -3.32 -9.68 -5.49
CA SER A 43 -4.02 -9.89 -6.76
C SER A 43 -5.42 -9.28 -6.79
N SER A 44 -6.14 -9.28 -5.66
CA SER A 44 -7.48 -8.67 -5.58
C SER A 44 -7.46 -7.15 -5.73
N TRP A 45 -6.29 -6.51 -5.62
CA TRP A 45 -6.09 -5.07 -5.79
C TRP A 45 -5.55 -4.69 -7.16
N ASN A 46 -5.38 -5.61 -8.11
CA ASN A 46 -4.72 -5.36 -9.41
C ASN A 46 -5.34 -4.19 -10.19
N ASN A 47 -6.67 -4.06 -10.20
CA ASN A 47 -7.33 -2.92 -10.87
C ASN A 47 -6.99 -1.59 -10.19
N TYR A 48 -6.93 -1.57 -8.86
CA TYR A 48 -6.55 -0.37 -8.10
C TYR A 48 -5.06 -0.04 -8.27
N GLN A 49 -4.20 -1.05 -8.24
CA GLN A 49 -2.77 -0.92 -8.53
C GLN A 49 -2.53 -0.26 -9.89
N LYS A 50 -3.22 -0.72 -10.95
CA LYS A 50 -3.11 -0.10 -12.29
C LYS A 50 -3.55 1.36 -12.26
N LYS A 51 -4.66 1.68 -11.59
CA LYS A 51 -5.11 3.07 -11.43
C LYS A 51 -4.02 3.93 -10.79
N LEU A 52 -3.43 3.49 -9.69
CA LEU A 52 -2.33 4.20 -9.02
C LEU A 52 -1.11 4.37 -9.93
N LEU A 53 -0.76 3.36 -10.74
CA LEU A 53 0.38 3.47 -11.67
C LEU A 53 0.14 4.46 -12.82
N HIS A 54 -1.11 4.64 -13.23
CA HIS A 54 -1.51 5.58 -14.29
C HIS A 54 -1.81 7.00 -13.79
N MET A 55 -1.96 7.20 -12.48
CA MET A 55 -2.11 8.54 -11.91
C MET A 55 -0.79 9.30 -12.05
N ALA A 56 -0.85 10.48 -12.69
CA ALA A 56 0.28 11.40 -12.84
C ALA A 56 0.61 12.18 -11.55
N GLU A 57 0.11 11.71 -10.41
CA GLU A 57 0.31 12.36 -9.13
C GLU A 57 1.65 11.97 -8.52
N ASP A 58 2.35 12.95 -7.95
CA ASP A 58 3.48 12.69 -7.06
C ASP A 58 2.95 12.05 -5.77
N PHE A 59 3.12 10.72 -5.70
CA PHE A 59 2.76 9.95 -4.54
C PHE A 59 3.81 10.11 -3.44
N THR A 60 3.38 10.72 -2.33
CA THR A 60 4.07 10.65 -1.05
C THR A 60 3.59 9.43 -0.27
N MET A 61 4.33 9.03 0.77
CA MET A 61 3.93 7.92 1.63
C MET A 61 2.58 8.17 2.29
N GLU A 62 2.34 9.39 2.76
CA GLU A 62 1.06 9.79 3.39
C GLU A 62 -0.12 9.62 2.43
N LYS A 63 0.01 10.09 1.19
CA LYS A 63 -1.05 9.95 0.18
C LYS A 63 -1.36 8.49 -0.09
N ILE A 64 -0.32 7.66 -0.28
CA ILE A 64 -0.52 6.23 -0.54
C ILE A 64 -1.20 5.53 0.62
N ILE A 65 -0.78 5.79 1.86
CA ILE A 65 -1.43 5.24 3.05
C ILE A 65 -2.92 5.61 3.09
N ARG A 66 -3.24 6.87 2.81
CA ARG A 66 -4.64 7.33 2.78
C ARG A 66 -5.45 6.64 1.68
N HIS A 67 -4.90 6.55 0.48
CA HIS A 67 -5.54 5.87 -0.66
C HIS A 67 -5.82 4.39 -0.36
N LEU A 68 -4.83 3.69 0.19
CA LEU A 68 -4.95 2.28 0.57
C LEU A 68 -5.99 2.08 1.68
N HIS A 69 -5.99 2.92 2.72
CA HIS A 69 -6.98 2.82 3.78
C HIS A 69 -8.41 2.97 3.27
N ILE A 70 -8.67 3.98 2.42
CA ILE A 70 -10.01 4.20 1.84
C ILE A 70 -10.46 3.00 0.99
N GLN A 71 -9.56 2.49 0.15
CA GLN A 71 -9.87 1.37 -0.74
C GLN A 71 -10.11 0.08 0.05
N GLU A 72 -9.37 -0.15 1.14
CA GLU A 72 -9.53 -1.33 1.98
C GLU A 72 -10.90 -1.33 2.67
N GLU A 73 -11.32 -0.19 3.23
CA GLU A 73 -12.65 -0.03 3.82
C GLU A 73 -13.75 -0.19 2.76
N THR A 74 -13.57 0.38 1.58
CA THR A 74 -14.53 0.23 0.47
C THR A 74 -14.72 -1.23 0.07
N GLN A 75 -13.63 -1.99 -0.03
CA GLN A 75 -13.69 -3.41 -0.39
C GLN A 75 -14.31 -4.28 0.71
N LYS A 76 -14.07 -3.96 2.00
CA LYS A 76 -14.74 -4.63 3.13
C LYS A 76 -16.26 -4.42 3.06
N HIS A 77 -16.70 -3.21 2.75
CA HIS A 77 -18.12 -2.90 2.61
C HIS A 77 -18.75 -3.61 1.40
N ASP A 78 -18.11 -3.60 0.22
CA ASP A 78 -18.63 -4.29 -0.96
C ASP A 78 -18.82 -5.80 -0.72
N VAL A 79 -17.93 -6.44 0.03
CA VAL A 79 -18.06 -7.87 0.39
C VAL A 79 -19.20 -8.12 1.37
N MET A 80 -19.50 -7.18 2.27
CA MET A 80 -20.57 -7.30 3.26
C MET A 80 -21.98 -7.26 2.65
N TYR A 81 -22.13 -6.69 1.46
CA TYR A 81 -23.42 -6.55 0.76
C TYR A 81 -23.59 -7.48 -0.44
N LEU A 82 -22.73 -8.49 -0.61
CA LEU A 82 -22.94 -9.55 -1.60
C LEU A 82 -23.93 -10.60 -1.04
N PRO A 83 -25.02 -10.93 -1.77
CA PRO A 83 -26.03 -11.89 -1.34
C PRO A 83 -25.54 -13.34 -1.25
#